data_AF-A0A3P5YVG0-F1
#
_entry.id   AF-A0A3P5YVG0-F1
#
_cell.length_a   1.000
_cell.length_b   1.000
_cell.length_c   1.000
_cell.angle_alpha   90.00
_cell.angle_beta   90.00
_cell.angle_gamma   90.00
#
_symmetry.space_group_name_H-M   'P 1'
#
loop_
_entity.id
_entity.type
_entity.pdbx_description
1 polymer ?
#
loop_
_entity_poly.entity_id
_entity_poly.type
_entity_poly.pdbx_seq_one_letter_code
_entity_poly.pdbx_strand_id
1 'polypeptide(L)'
;LLGHSGLRRHRPVILPPSKAGGGRCSVKPASRSLLRSKSARTTSLRSSPNPQLPTWNGQAKLEKETEEKKTSFIENILRRKKFILLLDDLWSEVDLKKIGVPQPTQENGSKIVFTTRKKEVCRHMRADDELKIDCLSRNEAWELFQNVVGEAPLKKDSEILTLAKNISEKCHGLPLALNVIGKAMSCKEDVHEWRHANDVLKSSSREFPGMEENILSVLKFSYDGLKEEKVKSCFLYCSLFPEDYEIKKEELIEYWINEGFINGKRDEDGRNNKGHVIIGSLVRAHLLMESETTVKMHDVLREMALWIGSTSAKQCVKTGVNLTLIPNDDINWSVLRRISLMRNQTEK
;
A
#
# COMPACT_ATOMS: atom_id res chain seq x y z
N LEU A 1 12.78 -42.97 8.63
CA LEU A 1 13.81 -42.54 9.61
C LEU A 1 14.30 -41.17 9.19
N LEU A 2 13.97 -40.16 10.03
CA LEU A 2 14.50 -38.77 10.14
C LEU A 2 14.59 -37.96 8.82
N GLY A 3 13.88 -36.86 8.59
CA GLY A 3 13.31 -35.85 9.48
C GLY A 3 13.87 -34.48 9.06
N HIS A 4 13.06 -33.62 8.46
CA HIS A 4 13.24 -32.17 8.57
C HIS A 4 11.93 -31.44 8.33
N SER A 5 11.46 -30.85 9.42
CA SER A 5 10.41 -29.85 9.55
C SER A 5 10.86 -28.54 8.89
N GLY A 6 10.00 -28.01 8.01
CA GLY A 6 10.16 -26.68 7.41
C GLY A 6 8.80 -26.01 7.29
N LEU A 7 8.64 -24.88 7.99
CA LEU A 7 7.43 -24.07 8.03
C LEU A 7 6.90 -23.79 6.61
N ARG A 8 5.70 -24.29 6.31
CA ARG A 8 4.93 -23.84 5.14
C ARG A 8 4.42 -22.43 5.42
N ARG A 9 5.18 -21.42 5.02
CA ARG A 9 4.63 -20.07 4.80
C ARG A 9 3.57 -20.19 3.70
N HIS A 10 2.38 -19.66 3.95
CA HIS A 10 1.28 -19.62 2.99
C HIS A 10 1.77 -19.00 1.67
N ARG A 11 2.02 -19.84 0.66
CA ARG A 11 2.24 -19.38 -0.72
C ARG A 11 0.93 -18.74 -1.22
N PRO A 12 0.99 -17.64 -1.97
CA PRO A 12 -0.15 -17.18 -2.74
C PRO A 12 -0.65 -18.33 -3.63
N VAL A 13 -1.93 -18.67 -3.52
CA VAL A 13 -2.60 -19.51 -4.51
C VAL A 13 -2.96 -18.58 -5.67
N ILE A 14 -2.05 -18.46 -6.63
CA ILE A 14 -2.29 -17.77 -7.91
C ILE A 14 -2.51 -18.88 -8.92
N LEU A 15 -3.77 -19.18 -9.22
CA LEU A 15 -4.14 -20.24 -10.17
C LEU A 15 -4.32 -19.63 -11.56
N PRO A 16 -3.70 -20.20 -12.62
CA PRO A 16 -4.11 -19.91 -13.99
C PRO A 16 -5.46 -20.59 -14.27
N PRO A 17 -6.36 -19.98 -15.08
CA PRO A 17 -7.65 -20.57 -15.38
C PRO A 17 -7.50 -21.85 -16.23
N SER A 18 -8.05 -22.96 -15.74
CA SER A 18 -8.38 -24.12 -16.55
C SER A 18 -9.67 -23.85 -17.33
N LYS A 19 -9.68 -24.27 -18.61
CA LYS A 19 -10.76 -24.04 -19.56
C LYS A 19 -12.09 -24.62 -19.03
N ALA A 20 -13.12 -23.79 -18.91
CA ALA A 20 -14.51 -24.27 -18.84
C ALA A 20 -15.49 -23.26 -19.49
N GLY A 21 -16.23 -23.79 -20.47
CA GLY A 21 -17.59 -23.48 -20.95
C GLY A 21 -18.21 -22.11 -20.71
N GLY A 22 -18.68 -21.50 -21.79
CA GLY A 22 -19.33 -20.19 -21.81
C GLY A 22 -20.77 -20.16 -21.31
N GLY A 23 -21.22 -18.95 -20.98
CA GLY A 23 -22.60 -18.57 -20.70
C GLY A 23 -22.68 -17.06 -20.44
N ARG A 24 -23.49 -16.34 -21.21
CA ARG A 24 -23.74 -14.89 -21.03
C ARG A 24 -24.68 -14.68 -19.83
N CYS A 25 -24.42 -13.65 -19.02
CA CYS A 25 -25.45 -12.84 -18.36
C CYS A 25 -24.90 -11.46 -17.92
N SER A 26 -25.76 -10.45 -18.01
CA SER A 26 -25.51 -9.03 -17.72
C SER A 26 -26.20 -8.63 -16.42
N VAL A 27 -25.56 -7.98 -15.43
CA VAL A 27 -26.22 -7.10 -14.43
C VAL A 27 -25.27 -6.02 -13.86
N LYS A 28 -25.87 -4.85 -13.59
CA LYS A 28 -25.46 -3.54 -13.04
C LYS A 28 -24.71 -3.53 -11.68
N PRO A 29 -24.10 -2.39 -11.26
CA PRO A 29 -23.16 -2.34 -10.14
C PRO A 29 -23.86 -2.26 -8.78
N ALA A 30 -23.33 -3.01 -7.81
CA ALA A 30 -23.75 -2.94 -6.41
C ALA A 30 -22.70 -2.20 -5.56
N SER A 31 -23.11 -1.09 -4.98
CA SER A 31 -22.43 -0.38 -3.91
C SER A 31 -22.30 -1.28 -2.69
N ARG A 32 -21.08 -1.47 -2.15
CA ARG A 32 -20.90 -2.11 -0.83
C ARG A 32 -19.78 -1.46 -0.02
N SER A 33 -20.20 -0.77 1.03
CA SER A 33 -19.44 -0.52 2.24
C SER A 33 -19.13 -1.85 2.95
N LEU A 34 -17.87 -2.10 3.28
CA LEU A 34 -17.47 -3.27 4.07
C LEU A 34 -16.54 -2.83 5.22
N LEU A 35 -17.12 -2.75 6.41
CA LEU A 35 -16.42 -2.68 7.69
C LEU A 35 -15.60 -3.96 7.89
N ARG A 36 -14.30 -3.83 8.19
CA ARG A 36 -13.43 -4.94 8.61
C ARG A 36 -12.53 -4.50 9.75
N SER A 37 -12.52 -5.30 10.82
CA SER A 37 -11.58 -5.20 11.93
C SER A 37 -10.23 -5.84 11.54
N LYS A 38 -9.11 -5.13 11.73
CA LYS A 38 -7.75 -5.67 11.62
C LYS A 38 -7.10 -5.71 13.01
N SER A 39 -6.37 -6.79 13.29
CA SER A 39 -5.53 -6.96 14.47
C SER A 39 -4.21 -6.22 14.29
N ALA A 40 -3.81 -5.45 15.31
CA ALA A 40 -2.57 -4.69 15.37
C ALA A 40 -1.32 -5.58 15.16
N ARG A 41 -0.31 -5.07 14.46
CA ARG A 41 1.02 -5.67 14.35
C ARG A 41 2.09 -4.59 14.49
N THR A 42 3.08 -4.87 15.34
CA THR A 42 4.21 -4.01 15.68
C THR A 42 5.35 -4.17 14.67
N THR A 43 5.85 -3.06 14.13
CA THR A 43 7.09 -2.96 13.34
C THR A 43 8.24 -2.51 14.24
N SER A 44 9.38 -3.20 14.14
CA SER A 44 10.60 -2.95 14.92
C SER A 44 11.61 -2.15 14.08
N LEU A 45 11.94 -0.93 14.52
CA LEU A 45 13.04 -0.13 14.00
C LEU A 45 14.35 -0.60 14.67
N ARG A 46 15.35 -1.02 13.88
CA ARG A 46 16.70 -1.32 14.39
C ARG A 46 17.55 -0.05 14.48
N SER A 47 18.17 0.15 15.64
CA SER A 47 19.18 1.17 15.91
C SER A 47 20.60 0.57 15.98
N SER A 48 21.59 1.34 15.52
CA SER A 48 23.04 1.08 15.63
C SER A 48 23.57 1.09 17.08
N PRO A 49 24.81 0.61 17.37
CA PRO A 49 25.08 -0.19 18.56
C PRO A 49 25.84 0.54 19.68
N ASN A 50 25.34 0.45 20.94
CA ASN A 50 26.04 0.07 22.20
C ASN A 50 25.23 0.49 23.46
N PRO A 51 25.47 -0.06 24.67
CA PRO A 51 25.82 -1.44 25.04
C PRO A 51 24.71 -2.09 25.91
N GLN A 52 24.58 -3.41 25.80
CA GLN A 52 23.86 -4.32 26.71
C GLN A 52 22.36 -4.03 26.98
N LEU A 53 21.53 -4.15 25.93
CA LEU A 53 20.17 -4.64 26.12
C LEU A 53 20.21 -6.19 26.08
N PRO A 54 19.58 -6.90 27.04
CA PRO A 54 19.57 -8.36 27.04
C PRO A 54 18.99 -8.88 25.72
N THR A 55 19.70 -9.83 25.12
CA THR A 55 19.33 -10.46 23.85
C THR A 55 17.94 -11.09 23.95
N TRP A 56 17.02 -10.61 23.11
CA TRP A 56 15.63 -11.06 23.04
C TRP A 56 15.53 -12.48 22.46
N ASN A 57 15.72 -13.51 23.29
CA ASN A 57 15.40 -14.91 22.97
C ASN A 57 13.93 -15.29 23.28
N GLY A 58 13.08 -14.33 23.68
CA GLY A 58 11.70 -14.58 24.17
C GLY A 58 10.59 -14.61 23.10
N GLN A 59 10.85 -14.13 21.88
CA GLN A 59 9.83 -13.92 20.85
C GLN A 59 9.18 -15.24 20.37
N ALA A 60 9.99 -16.27 20.11
CA ALA A 60 9.52 -17.59 19.67
C ALA A 60 8.78 -18.38 20.77
N LYS A 61 9.00 -18.04 22.05
CA LYS A 61 8.34 -18.68 23.19
C LYS A 61 6.94 -18.11 23.39
N LEU A 62 6.75 -16.81 23.20
CA LEU A 62 5.48 -16.13 23.40
C LEU A 62 4.46 -16.40 22.28
N GLU A 63 4.91 -16.62 21.04
CA GLU A 63 4.04 -16.91 19.89
C GLU A 63 3.20 -18.19 20.04
N LYS A 64 3.68 -19.17 20.80
CA LYS A 64 3.01 -20.46 21.04
C LYS A 64 2.14 -20.50 22.30
N GLU A 65 2.11 -19.43 23.09
CA GLU A 65 1.36 -19.37 24.34
C GLU A 65 -0.10 -18.93 24.11
N THR A 66 -0.96 -19.16 25.10
CA THR A 66 -2.35 -18.73 25.04
C THR A 66 -2.47 -17.20 25.08
N GLU A 67 -3.58 -16.66 24.56
CA GLU A 67 -3.82 -15.21 24.55
C GLU A 67 -3.82 -14.62 25.96
N GLU A 68 -4.29 -15.36 26.97
CA GLU A 68 -4.26 -14.93 28.37
C GLU A 68 -2.83 -14.75 28.87
N LYS A 69 -1.94 -15.70 28.56
CA LYS A 69 -0.53 -15.61 28.96
C LYS A 69 0.19 -14.47 28.24
N LYS A 70 -0.11 -14.22 26.96
CA LYS A 70 0.42 -13.08 26.21
C LYS A 70 -0.03 -11.76 26.84
N THR A 71 -1.32 -11.66 27.15
CA THR A 71 -1.93 -10.50 27.82
C THR A 71 -1.26 -10.23 29.17
N SER A 72 -1.18 -11.23 30.05
CA SER A 72 -0.55 -11.08 31.36
C SER A 72 0.94 -10.75 31.26
N PHE A 73 1.64 -11.28 30.26
CA PHE A 73 3.06 -10.96 30.04
C PHE A 73 3.25 -9.49 29.63
N ILE A 74 2.47 -9.01 28.67
CA ILE A 74 2.51 -7.60 28.22
C ILE A 74 2.16 -6.68 29.40
N GLU A 75 1.10 -6.99 30.13
CA GLU A 75 0.64 -6.21 31.27
C GLU A 75 1.72 -6.10 32.36
N ASN A 76 2.36 -7.22 32.72
CA ASN A 76 3.41 -7.24 33.73
C ASN A 76 4.63 -6.39 33.34
N ILE A 77 4.96 -6.32 32.06
CA ILE A 77 6.06 -5.48 31.56
C ILE A 77 5.65 -4.02 31.57
N LEU A 78 4.50 -3.70 30.99
CA LEU A 78 4.06 -2.31 30.80
C LEU A 78 3.68 -1.63 32.11
N ARG A 79 3.16 -2.34 33.11
CA ARG A 79 2.87 -1.76 34.44
C ARG A 79 4.10 -1.27 35.18
N ARG A 80 5.29 -1.79 34.84
CA ARG A 80 6.56 -1.45 35.51
C ARG A 80 7.37 -0.39 34.76
N LYS A 81 6.84 0.11 33.63
CA LYS A 81 7.55 1.03 32.75
C LYS A 81 6.64 2.16 32.32
N LYS A 82 7.23 3.35 32.19
CA LYS A 82 6.64 4.44 31.42
C LYS A 82 6.82 4.13 29.94
N PHE A 83 5.75 4.23 29.14
CA PHE A 83 5.80 3.90 27.71
C PHE A 83 5.02 4.88 26.84
N ILE A 84 5.37 4.90 25.56
CA ILE A 84 4.53 5.46 24.50
C ILE A 84 4.22 4.31 23.54
N LEU A 85 2.93 4.07 23.28
CA LEU A 85 2.48 3.07 22.31
C LEU A 85 1.90 3.78 21.08
N LEU A 86 2.44 3.49 19.91
CA LEU A 86 1.96 4.02 18.64
C LEU A 86 1.13 2.94 17.93
N LEU A 87 -0.15 3.22 17.68
CA LEU A 87 -1.07 2.33 16.96
C LEU A 87 -1.42 2.95 15.61
N ASP A 88 -0.82 2.43 14.55
CA ASP A 88 -1.02 2.97 13.21
C ASP A 88 -2.26 2.37 12.53
N ASP A 89 -3.00 3.22 11.81
CA ASP A 89 -4.14 2.92 10.92
C ASP A 89 -5.26 2.07 11.56
N LEU A 90 -5.87 2.59 12.64
CA LEU A 90 -7.01 1.94 13.28
C LEU A 90 -8.31 2.09 12.48
N TRP A 91 -8.99 0.97 12.24
CA TRP A 91 -10.28 0.91 11.54
C TRP A 91 -11.49 0.73 12.46
N SER A 92 -11.26 0.32 13.71
CA SER A 92 -12.26 0.04 14.74
C SER A 92 -11.63 0.20 16.14
N GLU A 93 -12.47 0.17 17.17
CA GLU A 93 -12.04 0.14 18.58
C GLU A 93 -11.14 -1.06 18.87
N VAL A 94 -10.17 -0.86 19.77
CA VAL A 94 -9.28 -1.89 20.30
C VAL A 94 -9.41 -1.91 21.82
N ASP A 95 -9.79 -3.06 22.37
CA ASP A 95 -9.78 -3.28 23.81
C ASP A 95 -8.33 -3.45 24.30
N LEU A 96 -7.76 -2.35 24.80
CA LEU A 96 -6.40 -2.29 25.33
C LEU A 96 -6.16 -3.28 26.46
N LYS A 97 -7.17 -3.49 27.33
CA LYS A 97 -7.06 -4.40 28.46
C LYS A 97 -6.94 -5.84 27.96
N LYS A 98 -7.71 -6.21 26.94
CA LYS A 98 -7.67 -7.54 26.31
C LYS A 98 -6.31 -7.87 25.68
N ILE A 99 -5.52 -6.86 25.30
CA ILE A 99 -4.16 -7.05 24.76
C ILE A 99 -3.06 -6.77 25.80
N GLY A 100 -3.43 -6.59 27.08
CA GLY A 100 -2.50 -6.42 28.19
C GLY A 100 -1.89 -5.02 28.28
N VAL A 101 -2.43 -4.05 27.55
CA VAL A 101 -1.97 -2.66 27.60
C VAL A 101 -2.69 -1.94 28.74
N PRO A 102 -1.99 -1.52 29.81
CA PRO A 102 -2.61 -0.76 30.88
C PRO A 102 -3.04 0.61 30.36
N GLN A 103 -4.15 1.11 30.88
CA GLN A 103 -4.66 2.44 30.51
C GLN A 103 -3.64 3.53 30.88
N PRO A 104 -3.32 4.45 29.97
CA PRO A 104 -2.54 5.65 30.27
C PRO A 104 -3.20 6.45 31.39
N THR A 105 -2.40 6.89 32.36
CA THR A 105 -2.85 7.82 33.41
C THR A 105 -1.78 8.87 33.65
N GLN A 106 -2.16 10.00 34.23
CA GLN A 106 -1.20 11.03 34.61
C GLN A 106 -0.13 10.49 35.57
N GLU A 107 -0.51 9.56 36.45
CA GLU A 107 0.38 8.93 37.43
C GLU A 107 1.42 7.99 36.81
N ASN A 108 1.02 7.15 35.84
CA ASN A 108 1.96 6.25 35.17
C ASN A 108 2.79 6.96 34.08
N GLY A 109 2.34 8.14 33.64
CA GLY A 109 3.01 8.99 32.65
C GLY A 109 3.09 8.36 31.26
N SER A 110 2.41 7.25 31.02
CA SER A 110 2.39 6.56 29.73
C SER A 110 1.44 7.28 28.77
N LYS A 111 1.64 7.08 27.47
CA LYS A 111 0.78 7.64 26.41
C LYS A 111 0.48 6.60 25.35
N ILE A 112 -0.70 6.71 24.74
CA ILE A 112 -1.06 6.00 23.53
C ILE A 112 -1.34 7.05 22.47
N VAL A 113 -0.72 6.89 21.30
CA VAL A 113 -0.99 7.72 20.14
C VAL A 113 -1.44 6.77 19.04
N PHE A 114 -2.52 7.12 18.36
CA PHE A 114 -3.00 6.32 17.24
C PHE A 114 -3.39 7.18 16.06
N THR A 115 -3.32 6.61 14.87
CA THR A 115 -3.77 7.23 13.64
C THR A 115 -5.02 6.51 13.14
N THR A 116 -5.96 7.24 12.58
CA THR A 116 -7.18 6.68 11.98
C THR A 116 -7.72 7.60 10.91
N ARG A 117 -8.36 7.02 9.88
CA ARG A 117 -9.12 7.77 8.88
C ARG A 117 -10.58 8.02 9.29
N LYS A 118 -11.02 7.46 10.42
CA LYS A 118 -12.41 7.51 10.88
C LYS A 118 -12.52 8.24 12.21
N LYS A 119 -13.12 9.43 12.19
CA LYS A 119 -13.36 10.21 13.41
C LYS A 119 -14.12 9.42 14.50
N GLU A 120 -15.04 8.54 14.10
CA GLU A 120 -15.76 7.69 15.06
C GLU A 120 -14.84 6.75 15.85
N VAL A 121 -13.70 6.32 15.28
CA VAL A 121 -12.73 5.50 16.00
C VAL A 121 -12.09 6.29 17.14
N CYS A 122 -11.86 7.60 17.00
CA CYS A 122 -11.38 8.44 18.09
C CYS A 122 -12.34 8.44 19.28
N ARG A 123 -13.65 8.52 19.02
CA ARG A 123 -14.69 8.45 20.04
C ARG A 123 -14.76 7.09 20.73
N HIS A 124 -14.75 6.00 19.96
CA HIS A 124 -14.77 4.66 20.53
C HIS A 124 -13.54 4.36 21.39
N MET A 125 -12.36 4.82 20.94
CA MET A 125 -11.11 4.71 21.69
C MET A 125 -11.02 5.68 22.89
N ARG A 126 -11.98 6.60 23.03
CA ARG A 126 -12.02 7.65 24.07
C ARG A 126 -10.74 8.47 24.10
N ALA A 127 -10.30 8.96 22.94
CA ALA A 127 -9.10 9.80 22.85
C ALA A 127 -9.24 11.06 23.72
N ASP A 128 -8.21 11.37 24.50
CA ASP A 128 -8.14 12.59 25.29
C ASP A 128 -7.96 13.83 24.39
N ASP A 129 -7.10 13.70 23.39
CA ASP A 129 -6.77 14.75 22.42
C ASP A 129 -6.95 14.23 20.98
N GLU A 130 -7.60 15.03 20.13
CA GLU A 130 -7.75 14.75 18.69
C GLU A 130 -6.98 15.78 17.87
N LEU A 131 -6.04 15.31 17.04
CA LEU A 131 -5.38 16.14 16.03
C LEU A 131 -5.90 15.75 14.64
N LYS A 132 -6.73 16.60 14.04
CA LYS A 132 -7.14 16.44 12.64
C LYS A 132 -5.98 16.85 11.74
N ILE A 133 -5.53 15.93 10.88
CA ILE A 133 -4.54 16.22 9.84
C ILE A 133 -5.29 16.75 8.61
N ASP A 134 -5.17 18.05 8.35
CA ASP A 134 -5.73 18.69 7.17
C ASP A 134 -4.77 18.55 5.96
N CYS A 135 -5.31 18.79 4.76
CA CYS A 135 -4.47 18.90 3.56
C CYS A 135 -3.53 20.10 3.67
N LEU A 136 -2.40 20.05 2.95
CA LEU A 136 -1.46 21.16 2.90
C LEU A 136 -2.15 22.42 2.37
N SER A 137 -1.83 23.57 2.94
CA SER A 137 -2.25 24.85 2.38
C SER A 137 -1.68 25.02 0.97
N ARG A 138 -2.25 25.95 0.18
CA ARG A 138 -1.78 26.22 -1.19
C ARG A 138 -0.28 26.53 -1.25
N ASN A 139 0.24 27.24 -0.24
CA ASN A 139 1.65 27.61 -0.17
C ASN A 139 2.55 26.41 0.17
N GLU A 140 2.20 25.63 1.20
CA GLU A 140 2.95 24.42 1.56
C GLU A 140 2.90 23.36 0.47
N ALA A 141 1.74 23.21 -0.19
CA ALA A 141 1.55 22.30 -1.31
C ALA A 141 2.43 22.70 -2.50
N TRP A 142 2.48 24.00 -2.81
CA TRP A 142 3.35 24.53 -3.86
C TRP A 142 4.83 24.34 -3.51
N GLU A 143 5.24 24.63 -2.28
CA GLU A 143 6.61 24.41 -1.81
C GLU A 143 7.02 22.94 -1.93
N LEU A 144 6.18 22.02 -1.46
CA LEU A 144 6.42 20.59 -1.62
C LEU A 144 6.55 20.19 -3.11
N PHE A 145 5.65 20.69 -3.96
CA PHE A 145 5.70 20.39 -5.39
C PHE A 145 6.98 20.90 -6.05
N GLN A 146 7.42 22.12 -5.73
CA GLN A 146 8.69 22.67 -6.21
C GLN A 146 9.88 21.82 -5.78
N ASN A 147 9.91 21.40 -4.52
CA ASN A 147 10.97 20.56 -3.98
C ASN A 147 11.07 19.21 -4.70
N VAL A 148 9.94 18.64 -5.11
CA VAL A 148 9.88 17.35 -5.82
C VAL A 148 10.26 17.50 -7.31
N VAL A 149 9.75 18.52 -7.99
CA VAL A 149 10.06 18.78 -9.41
C VAL A 149 11.53 19.17 -9.59
N GLY A 150 12.07 19.94 -8.64
CA GLY A 150 13.40 20.53 -8.71
C GLY A 150 13.41 21.90 -9.39
N GLU A 151 14.44 22.69 -9.11
CA GLU A 151 14.54 24.07 -9.63
C GLU A 151 14.81 24.13 -11.13
N ALA A 152 15.57 23.18 -11.67
CA ALA A 152 16.06 23.25 -13.05
C ALA A 152 14.92 23.28 -14.09
N PRO A 153 13.87 22.42 -14.03
CA PRO A 153 12.73 22.54 -14.93
C PRO A 153 11.95 23.86 -14.75
N LEU A 154 11.78 24.31 -13.50
CA LEU A 154 10.93 25.46 -13.16
C LEU A 154 11.53 26.82 -13.54
N LYS A 155 12.86 26.91 -13.65
CA LYS A 155 13.58 28.15 -14.02
C LYS A 155 13.74 28.35 -15.52
N LYS A 156 13.38 27.36 -16.35
CA LYS A 156 13.55 27.43 -17.82
C LYS A 156 12.61 28.43 -18.49
N ASP A 157 11.36 28.50 -18.03
CA ASP A 157 10.32 29.31 -18.67
C ASP A 157 9.27 29.79 -17.64
N SER A 158 8.85 31.05 -17.76
CA SER A 158 7.78 31.65 -16.95
C SER A 158 6.42 30.94 -17.11
N GLU A 159 6.15 30.38 -18.28
CA GLU A 159 4.94 29.61 -18.54
C GLU A 159 5.00 28.25 -17.85
N ILE A 160 6.16 27.58 -17.85
CA ILE A 160 6.35 26.32 -17.10
C ILE A 160 6.05 26.54 -15.62
N LEU A 161 6.53 27.65 -15.04
CA LEU A 161 6.22 28.01 -13.65
C LEU A 161 4.71 28.17 -13.41
N THR A 162 4.00 28.79 -14.35
CA THR A 162 2.54 28.99 -14.27
C THR A 162 1.79 27.66 -14.39
N LEU A 163 2.20 26.80 -15.32
CA LEU A 163 1.63 25.46 -15.51
C LEU A 163 1.89 24.56 -14.29
N ALA A 164 3.09 24.64 -13.70
CA ALA A 164 3.45 23.89 -12.50
C ALA A 164 2.54 24.23 -11.32
N LYS A 165 2.24 25.53 -11.09
CA LYS A 165 1.29 25.96 -10.05
C LYS A 165 -0.13 25.42 -10.30
N ASN A 166 -0.59 25.49 -11.55
CA ASN A 166 -1.89 24.94 -11.92
C ASN A 166 -1.96 23.42 -11.70
N ILE A 167 -0.88 22.69 -11.97
CA ILE A 167 -0.80 21.24 -11.73
C ILE A 167 -0.76 20.94 -10.22
N SER A 168 0.00 21.69 -9.43
CA SER A 168 0.05 21.48 -7.98
C SER A 168 -1.31 21.70 -7.31
N GLU A 169 -2.09 22.67 -7.80
CA GLU A 169 -3.44 22.94 -7.30
C GLU A 169 -4.41 21.77 -7.53
N LYS A 170 -4.26 21.04 -8.64
CA LYS A 170 -5.05 19.82 -8.90
C LYS A 170 -4.68 18.64 -8.01
N CYS A 171 -3.59 18.73 -7.26
CA CYS A 171 -3.26 17.72 -6.25
C CYS A 171 -4.01 17.96 -4.93
N HIS A 172 -4.81 19.03 -4.84
CA HIS A 172 -5.69 19.35 -3.70
C HIS A 172 -4.98 19.36 -2.33
N GLY A 173 -3.70 19.76 -2.32
CA GLY A 173 -2.89 19.79 -1.09
C GLY A 173 -2.55 18.41 -0.51
N LEU A 174 -2.81 17.31 -1.23
CA LEU A 174 -2.51 15.96 -0.77
C LEU A 174 -1.02 15.64 -1.00
N PRO A 175 -0.23 15.38 0.06
CA PRO A 175 1.21 15.13 -0.07
C PRO A 175 1.55 13.98 -1.01
N LEU A 176 0.75 12.90 -1.01
CA LEU A 176 0.96 11.76 -1.90
C LEU A 176 0.85 12.16 -3.38
N ALA A 177 -0.20 12.89 -3.76
CA ALA A 177 -0.37 13.33 -5.14
C ALA A 177 0.69 14.34 -5.55
N LEU A 178 1.03 15.30 -4.68
CA LEU A 178 2.09 16.27 -4.96
C LEU A 178 3.43 15.57 -5.25
N ASN A 179 3.80 14.55 -4.47
CA ASN A 179 5.02 13.78 -4.70
C ASN A 179 4.95 12.96 -6.01
N VAL A 180 3.86 12.23 -6.22
CA VAL A 180 3.71 11.34 -7.39
C VAL A 180 3.64 12.13 -8.70
N ILE A 181 2.90 13.24 -8.73
CA ILE A 181 2.75 14.10 -9.91
C ILE A 181 3.97 14.97 -10.10
N GLY A 182 4.48 15.60 -9.03
CA GLY A 182 5.71 16.39 -9.10
C GLY A 182 6.86 15.57 -9.67
N LYS A 183 6.95 14.29 -9.29
CA LYS A 183 7.99 13.42 -9.83
C LYS A 183 7.77 13.04 -11.29
N ALA A 184 6.53 12.80 -11.71
CA ALA A 184 6.22 12.60 -13.13
C ALA A 184 6.54 13.85 -13.98
N MET A 185 6.40 15.03 -13.39
CA MET A 185 6.75 16.30 -14.04
C MET A 185 8.24 16.62 -14.00
N SER A 186 9.03 16.05 -13.08
CA SER A 186 10.46 16.38 -12.93
C SER A 186 11.31 16.02 -14.15
N CYS A 187 10.84 15.13 -15.03
CA CYS A 187 11.53 14.76 -16.27
C CYS A 187 11.04 15.51 -17.51
N LYS A 188 10.12 16.45 -17.35
CA LYS A 188 9.54 17.26 -18.43
C LYS A 188 10.33 18.55 -18.61
N GLU A 189 10.86 18.73 -19.81
CA GLU A 189 11.77 19.85 -20.09
C GLU A 189 11.15 20.90 -21.00
N ASP A 190 10.21 20.50 -21.85
CA ASP A 190 9.60 21.36 -22.86
C ASP A 190 8.22 21.87 -22.45
N VAL A 191 7.92 23.14 -22.71
CA VAL A 191 6.66 23.79 -22.32
C VAL A 191 5.42 23.09 -22.87
N HIS A 192 5.49 22.49 -24.07
CA HIS A 192 4.39 21.74 -24.65
C HIS A 192 4.10 20.44 -23.88
N GLU A 193 5.13 19.80 -23.31
CA GLU A 193 4.92 18.65 -22.42
C GLU A 193 4.17 19.06 -21.15
N TRP A 194 4.49 20.23 -20.59
CA TRP A 194 3.79 20.80 -19.43
C TRP A 194 2.34 21.18 -19.74
N ARG A 195 2.09 21.81 -20.89
CA ARG A 195 0.72 22.11 -21.37
C ARG A 195 -0.09 20.84 -21.53
N HIS A 196 0.47 19.85 -22.22
CA HIS A 196 -0.19 18.56 -22.44
C HIS A 196 -0.53 17.88 -21.11
N ALA A 197 0.42 17.81 -20.16
CA ALA A 197 0.17 17.26 -18.83
C ALA A 197 -0.96 17.99 -18.10
N ASN A 198 -0.98 19.32 -18.17
CA ASN A 198 -2.03 20.13 -17.58
C ASN A 198 -3.40 19.87 -18.22
N ASP A 199 -3.47 19.64 -19.53
CA ASP A 199 -4.72 19.35 -20.23
C ASP A 199 -5.24 17.94 -19.91
N VAL A 200 -4.35 16.94 -19.89
CA VAL A 200 -4.69 15.58 -19.44
C VAL A 200 -5.29 15.64 -18.04
N LEU A 201 -4.60 16.24 -17.08
CA LEU A 201 -5.07 16.36 -15.69
C LEU A 201 -6.37 17.17 -15.53
N LYS A 202 -6.68 18.11 -16.46
CA LYS A 202 -8.00 18.79 -16.48
C LYS A 202 -9.11 17.81 -16.90
N SER A 203 -8.82 16.98 -17.91
CA SER A 203 -9.79 16.06 -18.50
C SER A 203 -10.02 14.78 -17.69
N SER A 204 -9.07 14.37 -16.84
CA SER A 204 -9.11 13.14 -16.03
C SER A 204 -10.31 13.07 -15.07
N SER A 205 -10.89 14.22 -14.73
CA SER A 205 -12.04 14.33 -13.81
C SER A 205 -13.31 13.61 -14.27
N ARG A 206 -13.37 13.20 -15.54
CA ARG A 206 -14.53 12.57 -16.18
C ARG A 206 -14.50 11.04 -16.15
N GLU A 207 -13.37 10.42 -15.81
CA GLU A 207 -13.19 8.96 -15.84
C GLU A 207 -13.71 8.25 -14.57
N PHE A 208 -13.99 8.98 -13.47
CA PHE A 208 -14.30 8.42 -12.14
C PHE A 208 -15.54 9.05 -11.46
N PRO A 209 -16.78 8.73 -11.87
CA PRO A 209 -17.96 9.27 -11.18
C PRO A 209 -18.19 8.61 -9.81
N GLY A 210 -18.27 9.42 -8.73
CA GLY A 210 -18.83 9.04 -7.42
C GLY A 210 -17.85 8.52 -6.35
N MET A 211 -16.54 8.49 -6.62
CA MET A 211 -15.49 8.29 -5.61
C MET A 211 -14.91 9.67 -5.29
N GLU A 212 -14.76 10.03 -4.00
CA GLU A 212 -14.24 11.34 -3.52
C GLU A 212 -13.38 12.04 -4.58
N GLU A 213 -13.96 13.09 -5.17
CA GLU A 213 -13.74 13.45 -6.57
C GLU A 213 -12.25 13.59 -6.95
N ASN A 214 -11.80 12.55 -7.67
CA ASN A 214 -10.73 12.54 -8.68
C ASN A 214 -9.26 12.41 -8.26
N ILE A 215 -8.94 12.05 -7.01
CA ILE A 215 -7.52 11.79 -6.65
C ILE A 215 -6.92 10.59 -7.39
N LEU A 216 -7.67 9.50 -7.58
CA LEU A 216 -7.18 8.34 -8.33
C LEU A 216 -6.94 8.70 -9.80
N SER A 217 -7.78 9.59 -10.36
CA SER A 217 -7.62 10.08 -11.74
C SER A 217 -6.36 10.92 -11.90
N VAL A 218 -6.02 11.72 -10.88
CA VAL A 218 -4.79 12.50 -10.84
C VAL A 218 -3.60 11.56 -10.75
N LEU A 219 -3.59 10.63 -9.80
CA LEU A 219 -2.49 9.66 -9.63
C LEU A 219 -2.28 8.77 -10.86
N LYS A 220 -3.36 8.46 -11.61
CA LYS A 220 -3.29 7.67 -12.84
C LYS A 220 -2.39 8.32 -13.89
N PHE A 221 -2.24 9.65 -13.87
CA PHE A 221 -1.29 10.36 -14.73
C PHE A 221 0.13 9.79 -14.64
N SER A 222 0.62 9.53 -13.43
CA SER A 222 1.96 8.99 -13.22
C SER A 222 2.08 7.53 -13.68
N TYR A 223 1.00 6.76 -13.63
CA TYR A 223 0.94 5.42 -14.22
C TYR A 223 0.94 5.48 -15.75
N ASP A 224 0.13 6.36 -16.34
CA ASP A 224 0.01 6.50 -17.79
C ASP A 224 1.34 6.95 -18.41
N GLY A 225 2.12 7.77 -17.69
CA GLY A 225 3.47 8.21 -18.05
C GLY A 225 4.56 7.14 -17.99
N LEU A 226 4.31 5.94 -17.45
CA LEU A 226 5.26 4.83 -17.50
C LEU A 226 5.46 4.38 -18.96
N LYS A 227 6.69 4.47 -19.47
CA LYS A 227 6.97 4.26 -20.91
C LYS A 227 6.78 2.82 -21.39
N GLU A 228 7.08 1.84 -20.54
CA GLU A 228 7.11 0.43 -20.93
C GLU A 228 5.91 -0.35 -20.36
N GLU A 229 5.20 -1.08 -21.21
CA GLU A 229 4.04 -1.88 -20.82
C GLU A 229 4.37 -2.96 -19.78
N LYS A 230 5.60 -3.48 -19.80
CA LYS A 230 6.08 -4.42 -18.78
C LYS A 230 6.16 -3.77 -17.39
N VAL A 231 6.55 -2.50 -17.30
CA VAL A 231 6.61 -1.75 -16.03
C VAL A 231 5.21 -1.50 -15.51
N LYS A 232 4.27 -1.12 -16.40
CA LYS A 232 2.84 -1.00 -16.09
C LYS A 232 2.26 -2.31 -15.56
N SER A 233 2.54 -3.43 -16.23
CA SER A 233 2.10 -4.76 -15.82
C SER A 233 2.67 -5.16 -14.44
N CYS A 234 3.96 -4.91 -14.21
CA CYS A 234 4.62 -5.15 -12.93
C CYS A 234 3.99 -4.32 -11.80
N PHE A 235 3.71 -3.02 -12.05
CA PHE A 235 3.02 -2.16 -11.09
C PHE A 235 1.63 -2.69 -10.73
N LEU A 236 0.81 -3.04 -11.73
CA LEU A 236 -0.53 -3.59 -11.48
C LEU A 236 -0.46 -4.91 -10.70
N TYR A 237 0.56 -5.73 -10.93
CA TYR A 237 0.76 -6.99 -10.21
C TYR A 237 1.01 -6.77 -8.71
N CYS A 238 1.70 -5.69 -8.31
CA CYS A 238 1.89 -5.38 -6.90
C CYS A 238 0.58 -5.16 -6.14
N SER A 239 -0.50 -4.75 -6.82
CA SER A 239 -1.82 -4.57 -6.19
C SER A 239 -2.47 -5.87 -5.71
N LEU A 240 -1.99 -7.02 -6.20
CA LEU A 240 -2.44 -8.34 -5.78
C LEU A 240 -2.05 -8.64 -4.32
N PHE A 241 -1.02 -7.99 -3.79
CA PHE A 241 -0.63 -8.15 -2.41
C PHE A 241 -1.59 -7.39 -1.48
N PRO A 242 -1.80 -7.83 -0.23
CA PRO A 242 -2.62 -7.11 0.73
C PRO A 242 -2.11 -5.69 0.99
N GLU A 243 -2.98 -4.83 1.50
CA GLU A 243 -2.59 -3.56 2.13
C GLU A 243 -1.51 -3.80 3.18
N ASP A 244 -0.59 -2.84 3.25
CA ASP A 244 0.59 -2.85 4.14
C ASP A 244 1.52 -4.05 4.02
N TYR A 245 1.41 -4.84 2.94
CA TYR A 245 2.27 -5.99 2.76
C TYR A 245 3.66 -5.56 2.29
N GLU A 246 4.69 -5.86 3.08
CA GLU A 246 6.09 -5.75 2.67
C GLU A 246 6.45 -6.93 1.76
N ILE A 247 6.64 -6.66 0.48
CA ILE A 247 6.99 -7.65 -0.53
C ILE A 247 8.51 -7.70 -0.65
N LYS A 248 9.12 -8.88 -0.49
CA LYS A 248 10.55 -9.05 -0.75
C LYS A 248 10.86 -8.79 -2.22
N LYS A 249 11.92 -8.03 -2.50
CA LYS A 249 12.29 -7.64 -3.87
C LYS A 249 12.54 -8.88 -4.73
N GLU A 250 13.27 -9.85 -4.22
CA GLU A 250 13.65 -11.08 -4.93
C GLU A 250 12.41 -11.92 -5.27
N GLU A 251 11.49 -12.04 -4.31
CA GLU A 251 10.23 -12.79 -4.48
C GLU A 251 9.32 -12.12 -5.52
N LEU A 252 9.22 -10.79 -5.48
CA LEU A 252 8.44 -10.01 -6.45
C LEU A 252 8.98 -10.18 -7.87
N ILE A 253 10.31 -10.15 -8.03
CA ILE A 253 10.97 -10.35 -9.32
C ILE A 253 10.71 -11.76 -9.85
N GLU A 254 10.78 -12.79 -9.00
CA GLU A 254 10.46 -14.17 -9.38
C GLU A 254 9.02 -14.28 -9.88
N TYR A 255 8.06 -13.64 -9.21
CA TYR A 255 6.67 -13.60 -9.68
C TYR A 255 6.52 -12.93 -11.05
N TRP A 256 7.19 -11.80 -11.29
CA TRP A 256 7.14 -11.12 -12.58
C TRP A 256 7.81 -11.92 -13.71
N ILE A 257 8.84 -12.70 -13.39
CA ILE A 257 9.47 -13.64 -14.33
C ILE A 257 8.50 -14.76 -14.70
N ASN A 258 7.82 -15.34 -13.71
CA ASN A 258 6.85 -16.43 -13.91
C ASN A 258 5.60 -15.97 -14.67
N GLU A 259 5.16 -14.73 -14.47
CA GLU A 259 4.09 -14.08 -15.25
C GLU A 259 4.51 -13.73 -16.69
N GLY A 260 5.80 -13.83 -17.02
CA GLY A 260 6.32 -13.50 -18.34
C GLY A 260 6.39 -11.99 -18.63
N PHE A 261 6.29 -11.13 -17.61
CA PHE A 261 6.51 -9.68 -17.77
C PHE A 261 7.98 -9.37 -18.05
N ILE A 262 8.88 -10.17 -17.47
CA ILE A 262 10.33 -10.02 -17.62
C ILE A 262 10.88 -11.13 -18.51
N ASN A 263 11.21 -10.75 -19.75
CA ASN A 263 11.81 -11.62 -20.77
C ASN A 263 13.28 -11.27 -21.01
N GLY A 264 14.12 -12.26 -21.36
CA GLY A 264 15.56 -12.06 -21.57
C GLY A 264 16.35 -13.36 -21.76
N LYS A 265 17.65 -13.23 -22.08
CA LYS A 265 18.59 -14.35 -22.12
C LYS A 265 18.68 -15.00 -20.73
N ARG A 266 18.83 -16.32 -20.69
CA ARG A 266 19.08 -17.11 -19.47
C ARG A 266 20.57 -17.04 -19.12
N ASP A 267 21.08 -15.86 -18.81
CA ASP A 267 22.17 -15.78 -17.84
C ASP A 267 21.54 -15.71 -16.44
N GLU A 268 22.27 -16.15 -15.41
CA GLU A 268 21.75 -16.25 -14.05
C GLU A 268 21.27 -14.88 -13.51
N ASP A 269 21.85 -13.78 -14.00
CA ASP A 269 21.60 -12.43 -13.46
C ASP A 269 20.78 -11.50 -14.37
N GLY A 270 20.63 -11.74 -15.67
CA GLY A 270 20.06 -10.74 -16.59
C GLY A 270 18.56 -10.49 -16.39
N ARG A 271 17.78 -11.49 -16.01
CA ARG A 271 16.35 -11.32 -15.66
C ARG A 271 16.19 -10.69 -14.28
N ASN A 272 17.04 -11.06 -13.33
CA ASN A 272 17.02 -10.50 -11.99
C ASN A 272 17.36 -9.00 -11.99
N ASN A 273 18.43 -8.63 -12.70
CA ASN A 273 18.85 -7.23 -12.88
C ASN A 273 17.75 -6.39 -13.54
N LYS A 274 17.05 -6.93 -14.56
CA LYS A 274 15.88 -6.26 -15.15
C LYS A 274 14.77 -6.03 -14.13
N GLY A 275 14.52 -7.01 -13.25
CA GLY A 275 13.58 -6.88 -12.14
C GLY A 275 13.93 -5.71 -11.23
N HIS A 276 15.19 -5.61 -10.78
CA HIS A 276 15.67 -4.49 -9.97
C HIS A 276 15.57 -3.14 -10.69
N VAL A 277 15.82 -3.09 -12.00
CA VAL A 277 15.63 -1.86 -12.80
C VAL A 277 14.15 -1.42 -12.81
N ILE A 278 13.22 -2.37 -12.93
CA ILE A 278 11.78 -2.08 -12.88
C ILE A 278 11.39 -1.59 -11.47
N ILE A 279 11.82 -2.28 -10.41
CA ILE A 279 11.59 -1.84 -9.02
C ILE A 279 12.10 -0.42 -8.83
N GLY A 280 13.37 -0.17 -9.17
CA GLY A 280 13.97 1.15 -9.02
C GLY A 280 13.24 2.22 -9.83
N SER A 281 12.67 1.88 -10.98
CA SER A 281 11.87 2.81 -11.79
C SER A 281 10.55 3.16 -11.11
N LEU A 282 9.85 2.18 -10.53
CA LEU A 282 8.61 2.40 -9.79
C LEU A 282 8.84 3.18 -8.49
N VAL A 283 9.93 2.88 -7.77
CA VAL A 283 10.34 3.61 -6.56
C VAL A 283 10.70 5.05 -6.90
N ARG A 284 11.53 5.28 -7.92
CA ARG A 284 11.88 6.64 -8.38
C ARG A 284 10.66 7.42 -8.85
N ALA A 285 9.60 6.76 -9.31
CA ALA A 285 8.33 7.39 -9.68
C ALA A 285 7.37 7.61 -8.49
N HIS A 286 7.78 7.28 -7.25
CA HIS A 286 6.96 7.30 -6.04
C HIS A 286 5.71 6.40 -6.12
N LEU A 287 5.73 5.39 -6.99
CA LEU A 287 4.65 4.40 -7.15
C LEU A 287 4.82 3.18 -6.23
N LEU A 288 6.02 2.99 -5.68
CA LEU A 288 6.34 2.02 -4.63
C LEU A 288 7.20 2.68 -3.56
N MET A 289 6.99 2.26 -2.31
CA MET A 289 7.82 2.61 -1.16
C MET A 289 8.89 1.54 -0.99
N GLU A 290 10.13 1.97 -0.79
CA GLU A 290 11.29 1.07 -0.65
C GLU A 290 11.81 1.04 0.78
N SER A 291 12.06 -0.18 1.26
CA SER A 291 12.89 -0.47 2.43
C SER A 291 14.15 -1.24 1.97
N GLU A 292 15.04 -1.63 2.89
CA GLU A 292 16.32 -2.28 2.54
C GLU A 292 16.15 -3.45 1.55
N THR A 293 15.31 -4.43 1.89
CA THR A 293 15.11 -5.66 1.10
C THR A 293 13.68 -5.85 0.61
N THR A 294 12.78 -4.91 0.93
CA THR A 294 11.36 -5.01 0.61
C THR A 294 10.85 -3.76 -0.09
N VAL A 295 9.72 -3.91 -0.76
CA VAL A 295 8.91 -2.81 -1.29
C VAL A 295 7.48 -2.96 -0.82
N LYS A 296 6.78 -1.85 -0.73
CA LYS A 296 5.36 -1.77 -0.36
C LYS A 296 4.63 -0.81 -1.30
N MET A 297 3.38 -1.12 -1.59
CA MET A 297 2.49 -0.22 -2.32
C MET A 297 1.60 0.53 -1.31
N HIS A 298 1.53 1.86 -1.44
CA HIS A 298 0.63 2.68 -0.62
C HIS A 298 -0.84 2.34 -0.94
N ASP A 299 -1.73 2.35 0.06
CA ASP A 299 -3.13 1.90 -0.10
C ASP A 299 -3.87 2.63 -1.22
N VAL A 300 -3.75 3.96 -1.29
CA VAL A 300 -4.37 4.77 -2.36
C VAL A 300 -3.83 4.41 -3.75
N LEU A 301 -2.53 4.14 -3.88
CA LEU A 301 -1.93 3.68 -5.15
C LEU A 301 -2.37 2.26 -5.50
N ARG A 302 -2.58 1.42 -4.48
CA ARG A 302 -3.14 0.09 -4.64
C ARG A 302 -4.59 0.14 -5.10
N GLU A 303 -5.42 1.02 -4.55
CA GLU A 303 -6.79 1.24 -4.99
C GLU A 303 -6.83 1.71 -6.46
N MET A 304 -5.97 2.65 -6.83
CA MET A 304 -5.80 3.06 -8.23
C MET A 304 -5.43 1.87 -9.12
N ALA A 305 -4.43 1.08 -8.73
CA ALA A 305 -3.99 -0.08 -9.50
C ALA A 305 -5.07 -1.16 -9.63
N LEU A 306 -5.85 -1.42 -8.57
CA LEU A 306 -6.98 -2.35 -8.60
C LEU A 306 -8.08 -1.86 -9.53
N TRP A 307 -8.36 -0.57 -9.53
CA TRP A 307 -9.34 0.03 -10.46
C TRP A 307 -8.89 -0.13 -11.91
N ILE A 308 -7.63 0.20 -12.22
CA ILE A 308 -7.04 0.01 -13.56
C ILE A 308 -7.10 -1.48 -13.95
N GLY A 309 -6.72 -2.39 -13.04
CA GLY A 309 -6.77 -3.83 -13.27
C GLY A 309 -8.19 -4.35 -13.51
N SER A 310 -9.18 -3.81 -12.80
CA SER A 310 -10.59 -4.21 -12.90
C SER A 310 -11.24 -3.81 -14.22
N THR A 311 -10.92 -2.64 -14.76
CA THR A 311 -11.40 -2.23 -16.11
C THR A 311 -10.89 -3.15 -17.22
N SER A 312 -9.76 -3.82 -17.02
CA SER A 312 -9.23 -4.83 -17.96
C SER A 312 -9.85 -6.23 -17.80
N ALA A 313 -10.74 -6.44 -16.82
CA ALA A 313 -11.43 -7.71 -16.47
C ALA A 313 -10.52 -8.93 -16.21
N LYS A 314 -9.21 -8.72 -15.96
CA LYS A 314 -8.21 -9.81 -15.87
C LYS A 314 -7.80 -10.17 -14.45
N GLN A 315 -8.23 -9.45 -13.42
CA GLN A 315 -7.74 -9.63 -12.04
C GLN A 315 -8.87 -9.55 -11.01
N CYS A 316 -8.81 -10.39 -9.97
CA CYS A 316 -9.69 -10.37 -8.80
C CYS A 316 -8.85 -10.46 -7.52
N VAL A 317 -9.03 -9.52 -6.60
CA VAL A 317 -8.24 -9.45 -5.36
C VAL A 317 -9.18 -9.46 -4.17
N LYS A 318 -9.13 -10.54 -3.38
CA LYS A 318 -9.90 -10.72 -2.15
C LYS A 318 -8.93 -11.09 -1.03
N THR A 319 -8.26 -10.10 -0.44
CA THR A 319 -7.20 -10.31 0.57
C THR A 319 -7.61 -9.91 1.98
N GLY A 320 -7.29 -10.71 3.00
CA GLY A 320 -7.57 -10.35 4.40
C GLY A 320 -9.05 -10.28 4.73
N VAL A 321 -9.85 -11.02 3.97
CA VAL A 321 -11.31 -10.93 3.98
C VAL A 321 -12.00 -12.03 4.80
N ASN A 322 -11.22 -12.88 5.49
CA ASN A 322 -11.71 -14.06 6.23
C ASN A 322 -12.61 -14.97 5.40
N LEU A 323 -12.30 -15.12 4.10
CA LEU A 323 -13.01 -16.08 3.26
C LEU A 323 -12.69 -17.50 3.73
N THR A 324 -13.74 -18.28 3.96
CA THR A 324 -13.67 -19.74 4.20
C THR A 324 -13.84 -20.52 2.90
N LEU A 325 -14.56 -19.96 1.91
CA LEU A 325 -14.81 -20.54 0.58
C LEU A 325 -14.47 -19.53 -0.53
N ILE A 326 -14.05 -20.04 -1.68
CA ILE A 326 -13.82 -19.24 -2.88
C ILE A 326 -15.18 -18.80 -3.44
N PRO A 327 -15.46 -17.49 -3.61
CA PRO A 327 -16.75 -17.03 -4.12
C PRO A 327 -16.91 -17.39 -5.59
N ASN A 328 -17.82 -18.31 -5.92
CA ASN A 328 -18.05 -18.76 -7.29
C ASN A 328 -19.03 -17.88 -8.07
N ASP A 329 -19.97 -17.22 -7.39
CA ASP A 329 -21.11 -16.56 -8.07
C ASP A 329 -20.79 -15.13 -8.56
N ASP A 330 -19.76 -14.49 -7.99
CA ASP A 330 -19.35 -13.11 -8.33
C ASP A 330 -18.13 -13.04 -9.27
N ILE A 331 -17.55 -14.19 -9.64
CA ILE A 331 -16.27 -14.25 -10.37
C ILE A 331 -16.49 -14.89 -11.74
N ASN A 332 -16.28 -14.11 -12.80
CA ASN A 332 -16.25 -14.66 -14.15
C ASN A 332 -14.92 -15.37 -14.44
N TRP A 333 -14.85 -16.65 -14.09
CA TRP A 333 -13.67 -17.51 -14.27
C TRP A 333 -13.20 -17.64 -15.73
N SER A 334 -14.07 -17.41 -16.70
CA SER A 334 -13.72 -17.52 -18.13
C SER A 334 -12.83 -16.38 -18.63
N VAL A 335 -12.82 -15.23 -17.93
CA VAL A 335 -12.04 -14.03 -18.30
C VAL A 335 -10.92 -13.74 -17.29
N LEU A 336 -11.08 -14.23 -16.06
CA LEU A 336 -10.15 -14.00 -14.97
C LEU A 336 -8.77 -14.61 -15.25
N ARG A 337 -7.72 -13.78 -15.25
CA ARG A 337 -6.33 -14.26 -15.41
C ARG A 337 -5.59 -14.39 -14.09
N ARG A 338 -5.95 -13.62 -13.07
CA ARG A 338 -5.27 -13.64 -11.75
C ARG A 338 -6.26 -13.53 -10.61
N ILE A 339 -6.04 -14.31 -9.58
CA ILE A 339 -6.74 -14.21 -8.30
C ILE A 339 -5.74 -14.09 -7.16
N SER A 340 -6.00 -13.19 -6.22
CA SER A 340 -5.27 -13.13 -4.95
C SER A 340 -6.21 -13.35 -3.78
N LEU A 341 -5.92 -14.40 -3.00
CA LEU A 341 -6.66 -14.80 -1.80
C LEU A 341 -5.80 -14.72 -0.53
N MET A 342 -4.72 -13.94 -0.57
CA MET A 342 -3.76 -13.86 0.55
C MET A 342 -4.43 -13.42 1.86
N ARG A 343 -3.93 -13.94 2.98
CA ARG A 343 -4.45 -13.67 4.34
C ARG A 343 -5.94 -14.08 4.54
N ASN A 344 -6.43 -15.09 3.82
CA ASN A 344 -7.72 -15.75 4.09
C ASN A 344 -7.54 -17.13 4.72
N GLN A 345 -8.61 -17.66 5.32
CA GLN A 345 -8.70 -19.01 5.89
C GLN A 345 -9.43 -19.95 4.93
N THR A 346 -9.04 -19.97 3.66
CA THR A 346 -9.68 -20.85 2.68
C THR A 346 -9.25 -22.29 2.95
N GLU A 347 -10.21 -23.18 3.22
CA GLU A 347 -9.97 -24.62 3.20
C GLU A 347 -9.59 -25.05 1.78
N LYS A 348 -8.73 -26.06 1.69
CA LYS A 348 -8.09 -26.51 0.45
C LYS A 348 -9.04 -27.26 -0.48
#